data_AF-A0A7C5IQY1-F1
#
_entry.id   AF-A0A7C5IQY1-F1
#
_cell.length_a   1.000
_cell.length_b   1.000
_cell.length_c   1.000
_cell.angle_alpha   90.00
_cell.angle_beta   90.00
_cell.angle_gamma   90.00
#
_symmetry.space_group_name_H-M   'P 1'
#
loop_
_entity.id
_entity.type
_entity.pdbx_description
1 polymer ?
#
loop_
_entity_poly.entity_id
_entity_poly.type
_entity_poly.pdbx_seq_one_letter_code
_entity_poly.pdbx_strand_id
1 'polypeptide(L)'
;MKENASIHQKSSSSLESNDSMMSMAPPSFGLEASSLGNMAPAPGGAIQLMADSSSPIQRVADMRDDYPWQGVVDNPNGALFMEYSDRCTADDFMVPHGTRVTVLGAVGEYYHVQYQGREGYLEKDKVDDVVANHIEETMVGDQMDWQPSGPAGRTDFARAARDNTQDANGDYNTPMPDGSPNSLLNCWEMILLAALQTGVLSRDTVHNWYRNGNIEAMMPGVDGTYVVGNGNNPQPQRGDIVFMQGLNHVVIAQGELSTNLHCKVWSFWPPSDFTPAQARAALAPGGAGIDSISTGRIQDTTLEELANWMIQMNMDPNPIT
;
A
#
# COMPACT_ATOMS: atom_id res chain seq x y z
N MET A 1 -56.20 35.20 -33.51
CA MET A 1 -57.04 36.19 -32.81
C MET A 1 -57.26 35.71 -31.38
N LYS A 2 -56.77 36.49 -30.40
CA LYS A 2 -57.19 36.66 -28.98
C LYS A 2 -57.05 35.44 -28.02
N GLU A 3 -56.09 35.46 -27.08
CA GLU A 3 -56.15 36.03 -25.68
C GLU A 3 -57.02 35.16 -24.75
N ASN A 4 -56.68 34.73 -23.52
CA ASN A 4 -55.95 35.29 -22.36
C ASN A 4 -55.44 34.12 -21.47
N ALA A 5 -54.21 34.10 -20.95
CA ALA A 5 -53.69 34.72 -19.72
C ALA A 5 -54.32 34.24 -18.38
N SER A 6 -53.51 33.59 -17.53
CA SER A 6 -53.52 33.85 -16.08
C SER A 6 -52.19 33.49 -15.43
N ILE A 7 -51.64 34.49 -14.73
CA ILE A 7 -50.37 34.57 -14.02
C ILE A 7 -50.64 34.27 -12.55
N HIS A 8 -49.80 33.46 -11.89
CA HIS A 8 -49.63 33.53 -10.43
C HIS A 8 -48.14 33.48 -10.09
N GLN A 9 -47.58 34.66 -9.85
CA GLN A 9 -46.41 34.84 -9.01
C GLN A 9 -46.85 34.81 -7.54
N LYS A 10 -46.12 34.10 -6.69
CA LYS A 10 -46.00 34.45 -5.28
C LYS A 10 -44.54 34.42 -4.86
N SER A 11 -44.24 35.44 -4.08
CA SER A 11 -42.98 35.99 -3.62
C SER A 11 -42.27 35.17 -2.54
N SER A 12 -40.95 35.24 -2.63
CA SER A 12 -39.93 35.26 -1.56
C SER A 12 -40.37 35.21 -0.09
N SER A 13 -39.75 34.29 0.66
CA SER A 13 -39.39 34.51 2.06
C SER A 13 -38.01 33.93 2.35
N SER A 14 -37.12 34.82 2.79
CA SER A 14 -35.83 34.59 3.42
C SER A 14 -35.95 33.78 4.72
N LEU A 15 -35.09 32.78 4.88
CA LEU A 15 -34.69 32.16 6.16
C LEU A 15 -33.18 31.91 6.02
N GLU A 16 -32.37 32.83 6.56
CA GLU A 16 -31.74 32.69 7.89
C GLU A 16 -30.77 31.50 7.94
N SER A 17 -29.50 31.87 7.76
CA SER A 17 -28.30 31.20 8.22
C SER A 17 -28.43 30.72 9.66
N ASN A 18 -28.16 29.44 9.89
CA ASN A 18 -27.37 28.94 11.02
C ASN A 18 -27.31 27.42 10.88
N ASP A 19 -26.13 26.89 10.56
CA ASP A 19 -25.73 25.66 11.23
C ASP A 19 -24.22 25.61 11.44
N SER A 20 -23.91 25.41 12.72
CA SER A 20 -22.61 25.51 13.36
C SER A 20 -21.61 24.52 12.78
N MET A 21 -20.49 25.04 12.29
CA MET A 21 -19.26 24.28 12.20
C MET A 21 -18.79 23.91 13.61
N MET A 22 -18.94 22.63 13.97
CA MET A 22 -18.29 22.06 15.15
C MET A 22 -16.77 22.01 14.89
N SER A 23 -16.09 23.06 15.33
CA SER A 23 -14.64 23.07 15.56
C SER A 23 -14.36 22.17 16.76
N MET A 24 -13.89 20.94 16.51
CA MET A 24 -13.25 20.13 17.55
C MET A 24 -11.74 20.36 17.49
N ALA A 25 -11.24 21.18 18.40
CA ALA A 25 -9.82 21.24 18.73
C ALA A 25 -9.42 19.96 19.50
N PRO A 26 -8.26 19.34 19.21
CA PRO A 26 -7.75 18.24 20.03
C PRO A 26 -7.26 18.76 21.40
N PRO A 27 -7.35 17.94 22.46
CA PRO A 27 -6.98 18.34 23.82
C PRO A 27 -5.47 18.52 23.95
N SER A 28 -5.07 19.60 24.62
CA SER A 28 -3.70 19.87 25.03
C SER A 28 -3.41 19.12 26.32
N PHE A 29 -2.51 18.13 26.27
CA PHE A 29 -1.96 17.49 27.47
C PHE A 29 -0.59 18.09 27.78
N GLY A 30 -0.47 18.66 28.99
CA GLY A 30 0.76 19.23 29.53
C GLY A 30 1.73 18.12 29.92
N LEU A 31 2.98 18.24 29.45
CA LEU A 31 4.10 17.43 29.91
C LEU A 31 4.76 18.15 31.10
N GLU A 32 4.64 17.58 32.29
CA GLU A 32 5.54 17.91 33.40
C GLU A 32 6.87 17.18 33.23
N ALA A 33 7.97 17.93 33.24
CA ALA A 33 9.32 17.42 33.16
C ALA A 33 9.77 16.87 34.52
N SER A 34 10.30 15.64 34.54
CA SER A 34 11.00 15.08 35.71
C SER A 34 12.30 14.38 35.30
N SER A 35 13.41 15.03 35.66
CA SER A 35 14.70 14.47 36.11
C SER A 35 15.47 13.48 35.22
N LEU A 36 16.48 14.02 34.53
CA LEU A 36 17.61 13.29 33.94
C LEU A 36 18.60 12.86 35.03
N GLY A 37 18.78 11.54 35.19
CA GLY A 37 19.91 10.94 35.89
C GLY A 37 21.03 10.56 34.92
N ASN A 38 22.20 11.18 35.08
CA ASN A 38 23.43 10.89 34.35
C ASN A 38 23.91 9.44 34.52
N MET A 39 24.21 8.74 33.41
CA MET A 39 25.22 7.68 33.40
C MET A 39 26.11 7.79 32.16
N ALA A 40 27.42 7.79 32.40
CA ALA A 40 28.48 7.82 31.39
C ALA A 40 28.65 6.45 30.69
N PRO A 41 29.24 6.39 29.47
CA PRO A 41 29.34 5.15 28.72
C PRO A 41 30.55 4.30 29.15
N ALA A 42 30.35 2.98 29.25
CA ALA A 42 31.43 2.00 29.33
C ALA A 42 31.78 1.46 27.93
N PRO A 43 33.06 1.21 27.61
CA PRO A 43 33.48 0.76 26.28
C PRO A 43 33.53 -0.78 26.19
N GLY A 44 33.12 -1.31 25.03
CA GLY A 44 33.54 -2.62 24.54
C GLY A 44 32.79 -3.83 25.10
N GLY A 45 31.71 -4.23 24.41
CA GLY A 45 31.08 -5.53 24.57
C GLY A 45 30.24 -5.84 23.34
N ALA A 46 30.49 -6.99 22.71
CA ALA A 46 29.69 -7.48 21.59
C ALA A 46 28.21 -7.53 22.03
N ILE A 47 27.34 -6.88 21.24
CA ILE A 47 25.91 -6.88 21.48
C ILE A 47 25.40 -8.28 21.16
N GLN A 48 25.20 -9.07 22.21
CA GLN A 48 24.40 -10.27 22.13
C GLN A 48 22.95 -9.79 22.03
N LEU A 49 22.38 -9.87 20.82
CA LEU A 49 20.96 -9.58 20.58
C LEU A 49 20.13 -10.44 21.53
N MET A 50 19.48 -9.78 22.50
CA MET A 50 18.45 -10.38 23.33
C MET A 50 17.25 -10.67 22.43
N ALA A 51 17.02 -11.94 22.14
CA ALA A 51 16.11 -12.42 21.11
C ALA A 51 14.61 -12.43 21.49
N ASP A 52 14.14 -11.62 22.45
CA ASP A 52 12.80 -11.91 23.03
C ASP A 52 11.89 -10.72 23.38
N SER A 53 12.14 -9.48 22.92
CA SER A 53 11.13 -8.40 23.08
C SER A 53 11.21 -7.23 22.11
N SER A 54 11.92 -7.34 20.98
CA SER A 54 12.20 -6.18 20.10
C SER A 54 11.97 -6.41 18.60
N SER A 55 11.45 -7.57 18.19
CA SER A 55 11.17 -7.80 16.76
C SER A 55 9.86 -7.12 16.38
N PRO A 56 9.84 -6.22 15.37
CA PRO A 56 8.58 -5.67 14.88
C PRO A 56 7.79 -6.84 14.29
N ILE A 57 6.73 -7.21 15.00
CA ILE A 57 5.76 -8.18 14.53
C ILE A 57 5.09 -7.56 13.32
N GLN A 58 5.26 -8.19 12.15
CA GLN A 58 4.64 -7.73 10.92
C GLN A 58 3.31 -8.43 10.75
N ARG A 59 2.28 -7.66 10.41
CA ARG A 59 1.01 -8.26 9.98
C ARG A 59 1.09 -8.50 8.47
N VAL A 60 0.61 -9.64 8.02
CA VAL A 60 0.51 -9.94 6.59
C VAL A 60 -0.98 -9.94 6.26
N ALA A 61 -1.40 -9.04 5.38
CA ALA A 61 -2.69 -9.21 4.69
C ALA A 61 -2.38 -9.83 3.35
N ASP A 62 -3.06 -10.93 3.08
CA ASP A 62 -3.11 -11.44 1.73
C ASP A 62 -3.99 -10.48 0.90
N MET A 63 -3.47 -9.99 -0.23
CA MET A 63 -4.33 -9.32 -1.21
C MET A 63 -5.26 -10.31 -1.92
N ARG A 64 -4.98 -11.61 -1.80
CA ARG A 64 -5.53 -12.69 -2.62
C ARG A 64 -6.62 -13.52 -1.94
N ASP A 65 -7.03 -13.17 -0.72
CA ASP A 65 -7.80 -14.06 0.16
C ASP A 65 -8.90 -14.86 -0.58
N ASP A 66 -8.57 -16.14 -0.77
CA ASP A 66 -9.36 -17.28 -1.25
C ASP A 66 -10.06 -17.20 -2.62
N TYR A 67 -9.65 -16.28 -3.51
CA TYR A 67 -10.25 -16.08 -4.84
C TYR A 67 -11.67 -15.43 -4.79
N PRO A 68 -12.04 -14.62 -5.81
CA PRO A 68 -11.26 -14.30 -6.99
C PRO A 68 -10.23 -13.18 -6.77
N TRP A 69 -9.03 -13.33 -7.34
CA TRP A 69 -8.02 -12.27 -7.43
C TRP A 69 -7.60 -12.01 -8.89
N GLN A 70 -6.88 -10.92 -9.13
CA GLN A 70 -6.50 -10.49 -10.47
C GLN A 70 -5.05 -10.88 -10.77
N GLY A 71 -4.86 -11.79 -11.72
CA GLY A 71 -3.55 -12.24 -12.15
C GLY A 71 -3.15 -11.72 -13.52
N VAL A 72 -1.87 -11.88 -13.84
CA VAL A 72 -1.29 -11.59 -15.15
C VAL A 72 -0.44 -12.76 -15.61
N VAL A 73 -0.50 -13.10 -16.90
CA VAL A 73 0.37 -14.13 -17.47
C VAL A 73 1.81 -13.61 -17.56
N ASP A 74 2.63 -14.01 -16.60
CA ASP A 74 4.04 -13.65 -16.52
C ASP A 74 4.94 -14.78 -17.03
N ASN A 75 4.80 -15.08 -18.32
CA ASN A 75 5.73 -15.95 -19.02
C ASN A 75 5.98 -15.42 -20.43
N PRO A 76 7.23 -15.25 -20.88
CA PRO A 76 7.54 -14.72 -22.22
C PRO A 76 6.92 -15.51 -23.38
N ASN A 77 6.67 -16.80 -23.19
CA ASN A 77 6.04 -17.66 -24.21
C ASN A 77 4.51 -17.76 -24.05
N GLY A 78 3.93 -17.05 -23.07
CA GLY A 78 2.55 -17.21 -22.65
C GLY A 78 2.31 -18.42 -21.76
N ALA A 79 1.04 -18.67 -21.45
CA ALA A 79 0.58 -19.79 -20.64
C ALA A 79 -0.45 -20.62 -21.41
N LEU A 80 -0.37 -21.94 -21.34
CA LEU A 80 -1.36 -22.81 -21.96
C LEU A 80 -2.66 -22.79 -21.14
N PHE A 81 -3.75 -22.28 -21.72
CA PHE A 81 -5.09 -22.41 -21.18
C PHE A 81 -5.63 -23.80 -21.48
N MET A 82 -5.95 -24.54 -20.42
CA MET A 82 -6.52 -25.88 -20.52
C MET A 82 -7.97 -25.88 -20.03
N GLU A 83 -8.84 -26.62 -20.70
CA GLU A 83 -10.22 -26.80 -20.21
C GLU A 83 -10.25 -27.63 -18.91
N TYR A 84 -9.35 -28.59 -18.78
CA TYR A 84 -9.21 -29.47 -17.62
C TYR A 84 -7.77 -29.45 -17.10
N SER A 85 -7.58 -29.53 -15.77
CA SER A 85 -6.25 -29.49 -15.16
C SER A 85 -5.44 -30.79 -15.30
N ASP A 86 -6.04 -31.88 -15.79
CA ASP A 86 -5.43 -33.22 -15.84
C ASP A 86 -5.24 -33.79 -17.26
N ARG A 87 -5.67 -33.07 -18.30
CA ARG A 87 -5.56 -33.52 -19.70
C ARG A 87 -5.58 -32.35 -20.68
N CYS A 88 -4.89 -32.52 -21.80
CA CYS A 88 -4.99 -31.61 -22.92
C CYS A 88 -6.20 -31.93 -23.81
N THR A 89 -6.80 -30.90 -24.39
CA THR A 89 -7.91 -31.00 -25.34
C THR A 89 -7.57 -30.33 -26.67
N ALA A 90 -8.39 -30.55 -27.70
CA ALA A 90 -8.24 -29.82 -28.96
C ALA A 90 -8.61 -28.33 -28.83
N ASP A 91 -9.27 -27.93 -27.73
CA ASP A 91 -9.75 -26.58 -27.47
C ASP A 91 -8.80 -25.76 -26.56
N ASP A 92 -7.66 -26.35 -26.18
CA ASP A 92 -6.61 -25.68 -25.42
C ASP A 92 -5.87 -24.66 -26.33
N PHE A 93 -5.46 -23.53 -25.77
CA PHE A 93 -4.81 -22.46 -26.53
C PHE A 93 -3.85 -21.65 -25.66
N MET A 94 -2.94 -20.93 -26.31
CA MET A 94 -1.97 -20.08 -25.61
C MET A 94 -2.59 -18.73 -25.24
N VAL A 95 -2.49 -18.39 -23.96
CA VAL A 95 -2.75 -17.04 -23.44
C VAL A 95 -1.45 -16.24 -23.51
N PRO A 96 -1.41 -15.10 -24.21
CA PRO A 96 -0.18 -14.30 -24.35
C PRO A 96 0.35 -13.75 -23.02
N HIS A 97 1.66 -13.50 -22.94
CA HIS A 97 2.28 -12.72 -21.87
C HIS A 97 1.59 -11.36 -21.66
N GLY A 98 1.54 -10.87 -20.42
CA GLY A 98 0.91 -9.60 -20.06
C GLY A 98 -0.63 -9.65 -20.06
N THR A 99 -1.22 -10.81 -20.37
CA THR A 99 -2.67 -10.95 -20.38
C THR A 99 -3.22 -11.05 -18.95
N ARG A 100 -4.17 -10.19 -18.61
CA ARG A 100 -4.89 -10.26 -17.33
C ARG A 100 -5.90 -11.41 -17.32
N VAL A 101 -6.00 -12.06 -16.17
CA VAL A 101 -6.95 -13.14 -15.89
C VAL A 101 -7.57 -12.93 -14.51
N THR A 102 -8.81 -13.39 -14.33
CA THR A 102 -9.40 -13.49 -12.99
C THR A 102 -9.10 -14.88 -12.45
N VAL A 103 -8.33 -15.00 -11.40
CA VAL A 103 -8.04 -16.29 -10.78
C VAL A 103 -9.16 -16.63 -9.82
N LEU A 104 -9.81 -17.78 -10.00
CA LEU A 104 -11.01 -18.23 -9.30
C LEU A 104 -10.76 -19.35 -8.28
N GLY A 105 -9.61 -20.01 -8.35
CA GLY A 105 -9.31 -21.18 -7.54
C GLY A 105 -7.91 -21.72 -7.80
N ALA A 106 -7.52 -22.76 -7.06
CA ALA A 106 -6.37 -23.59 -7.40
C ALA A 106 -6.66 -25.08 -7.21
N VAL A 107 -6.05 -25.89 -8.07
CA VAL A 107 -6.06 -27.36 -7.98
C VAL A 107 -4.66 -27.87 -8.36
N GLY A 108 -3.94 -28.44 -7.38
CA GLY A 108 -2.56 -28.88 -7.58
C GLY A 108 -1.66 -27.73 -8.05
N GLU A 109 -0.97 -27.93 -9.16
CA GLU A 109 -0.05 -26.96 -9.80
C GLU A 109 -0.75 -25.96 -10.74
N TYR A 110 -2.08 -25.95 -10.74
CA TYR A 110 -2.87 -25.11 -11.63
C TYR A 110 -3.73 -24.11 -10.86
N TYR A 111 -3.85 -22.92 -11.42
CA TYR A 111 -4.90 -21.99 -11.09
C TYR A 111 -6.14 -22.28 -11.95
N HIS A 112 -7.31 -22.31 -11.32
CA HIS A 112 -8.59 -22.17 -12.00
C HIS A 112 -8.80 -20.69 -12.30
N VAL A 113 -8.99 -20.32 -13.57
CA VAL A 113 -9.07 -18.92 -14.02
C VAL A 113 -10.27 -18.69 -14.92
N GLN A 114 -10.74 -17.45 -14.94
CA GLN A 114 -11.63 -16.93 -15.97
C GLN A 114 -10.84 -16.00 -16.91
N TYR A 115 -10.94 -16.29 -18.20
CA TYR A 115 -10.35 -15.50 -19.27
C TYR A 115 -11.32 -15.39 -20.46
N GLN A 116 -11.61 -14.15 -20.89
CA GLN A 116 -12.55 -13.86 -21.98
C GLN A 116 -13.93 -14.54 -21.83
N GLY A 117 -14.43 -14.64 -20.60
CA GLY A 117 -15.70 -15.29 -20.28
C GLY A 117 -15.68 -16.82 -20.30
N ARG A 118 -14.50 -17.45 -20.47
CA ARG A 118 -14.29 -18.89 -20.35
C ARG A 118 -13.58 -19.20 -19.05
N GLU A 119 -13.96 -20.32 -18.41
CA GLU A 119 -13.26 -20.87 -17.26
C GLU A 119 -12.35 -22.02 -17.70
N GLY A 120 -11.20 -22.15 -17.04
CA GLY A 120 -10.19 -23.16 -17.36
C GLY A 120 -8.98 -23.03 -16.44
N TYR A 121 -7.85 -23.57 -16.85
CA TYR A 121 -6.68 -23.72 -15.99
C TYR A 121 -5.41 -23.17 -16.63
N LEU A 122 -4.59 -22.52 -15.81
CA LEU A 122 -3.23 -22.09 -16.15
C LEU A 122 -2.25 -22.64 -15.12
N GLU A 123 -1.04 -22.97 -15.54
CA GLU A 123 0.06 -23.34 -14.62
C GLU A 123 0.36 -22.20 -13.65
N LYS A 124 0.48 -22.50 -12.36
CA LYS A 124 0.70 -21.48 -11.32
C LYS A 124 1.96 -20.66 -11.53
N ASP A 125 3.03 -21.30 -11.98
CA ASP A 125 4.32 -20.65 -12.23
C ASP A 125 4.35 -19.76 -13.50
N LYS A 126 3.21 -19.61 -14.18
CA LYS A 126 3.01 -18.73 -15.34
C LYS A 126 2.10 -17.55 -15.05
N VAL A 127 1.54 -17.46 -13.85
CA VAL A 127 0.60 -16.41 -13.46
C VAL A 127 1.14 -15.70 -12.23
N ASP A 128 1.31 -14.39 -12.35
CA ASP A 128 1.74 -13.52 -11.26
C ASP A 128 0.57 -12.66 -10.76
N ASP A 129 0.74 -12.08 -9.56
CA ASP A 129 -0.14 -11.02 -9.06
C ASP A 129 0.06 -9.75 -9.89
N VAL A 130 -1.05 -9.18 -10.36
CA VAL A 130 -0.99 -8.04 -11.28
C VAL A 130 -0.44 -6.78 -10.63
N VAL A 131 -0.65 -6.57 -9.32
CA VAL A 131 -0.14 -5.39 -8.61
C VAL A 131 1.35 -5.57 -8.34
N ALA A 132 1.77 -6.74 -7.87
CA ALA A 132 3.17 -7.06 -7.66
C ALA A 132 4.00 -6.96 -8.96
N ASN A 133 3.52 -7.57 -10.04
CA ASN A 133 4.14 -7.50 -11.35
C ASN A 133 4.26 -6.05 -11.83
N HIS A 134 3.20 -5.25 -11.71
CA HIS A 134 3.23 -3.84 -12.11
C HIS A 134 4.24 -3.01 -11.30
N ILE A 135 4.32 -3.22 -9.99
CA ILE A 135 5.32 -2.56 -9.14
C ILE A 135 6.72 -2.90 -9.63
N GLU A 136 7.03 -4.17 -9.86
CA GLU A 136 8.33 -4.62 -10.34
C GLU A 136 8.70 -4.01 -11.69
N GLU A 137 7.78 -4.06 -12.66
CA GLU A 137 8.06 -3.66 -14.03
C GLU A 137 8.14 -2.14 -14.21
N THR A 138 7.37 -1.38 -13.44
CA THR A 138 7.14 0.04 -13.75
C THR A 138 7.51 1.00 -12.64
N MET A 139 7.54 0.55 -11.39
CA MET A 139 7.69 1.46 -10.25
C MET A 139 9.02 1.27 -9.51
N VAL A 140 9.65 0.09 -9.58
CA VAL A 140 10.97 -0.15 -8.96
C VAL A 140 12.00 0.79 -9.58
N GLY A 141 12.70 1.55 -8.71
CA GLY A 141 13.70 2.53 -9.09
C GLY A 141 13.15 3.95 -9.32
N ASP A 142 11.84 4.12 -9.46
CA ASP A 142 11.22 5.43 -9.60
C ASP A 142 11.48 6.28 -8.37
N GLN A 143 11.75 7.57 -8.62
CA GLN A 143 11.83 8.58 -7.58
C GLN A 143 10.46 9.18 -7.40
N MET A 144 10.05 9.39 -6.16
CA MET A 144 8.86 10.16 -5.79
C MET A 144 9.15 10.90 -4.48
N ASP A 145 8.49 12.01 -4.23
CA ASP A 145 8.61 12.70 -2.95
C ASP A 145 7.87 11.86 -1.89
N TRP A 146 8.52 11.60 -0.77
CA TRP A 146 7.98 10.73 0.27
C TRP A 146 7.49 11.54 1.46
N GLN A 147 6.28 11.24 1.94
CA GLN A 147 5.78 11.71 3.22
C GLN A 147 5.59 10.53 4.18
N PRO A 148 5.99 10.64 5.47
CA PRO A 148 5.66 9.62 6.46
C PRO A 148 4.16 9.33 6.52
N SER A 149 3.80 8.05 6.62
CA SER A 149 2.42 7.64 6.87
C SER A 149 1.93 8.28 8.19
N GLY A 150 0.73 8.85 8.18
CA GLY A 150 0.13 9.52 9.33
C GLY A 150 -1.13 10.30 8.95
N PRO A 151 -1.86 10.84 9.94
CA PRO A 151 -3.16 11.51 9.71
C PRO A 151 -3.08 12.78 8.84
N ALA A 152 -1.88 13.27 8.53
CA ALA A 152 -1.67 14.43 7.70
C ALA A 152 -1.75 14.06 6.20
N GLY A 153 -2.97 13.84 5.70
CA GLY A 153 -3.23 13.61 4.27
C GLY A 153 -3.02 14.86 3.42
N ARG A 154 -1.75 15.26 3.25
CA ARG A 154 -1.29 16.38 2.43
C ARG A 154 -0.57 15.95 1.14
N THR A 155 -0.47 14.64 0.92
CA THR A 155 0.08 14.05 -0.29
C THR A 155 -0.76 14.39 -1.51
N ASP A 156 -0.16 14.32 -2.69
CA ASP A 156 -0.87 14.55 -3.95
C ASP A 156 -1.95 13.50 -4.15
N PHE A 157 -1.68 12.27 -3.74
CA PHE A 157 -2.65 11.18 -3.76
C PHE A 157 -3.82 11.45 -2.84
N ALA A 158 -3.60 11.80 -1.56
CA ALA A 158 -4.70 12.09 -0.64
C ALA A 158 -5.56 13.27 -1.12
N ARG A 159 -4.92 14.31 -1.70
CA ARG A 159 -5.62 15.44 -2.30
C ARG A 159 -6.50 14.99 -3.45
N ALA A 160 -5.94 14.24 -4.40
CA ALA A 160 -6.69 13.71 -5.53
C ALA A 160 -7.81 12.79 -5.05
N ALA A 161 -7.51 11.79 -4.23
CA ALA A 161 -8.47 10.85 -3.68
C ALA A 161 -9.65 11.52 -2.95
N ARG A 162 -9.47 12.70 -2.32
CA ARG A 162 -10.57 13.42 -1.64
C ARG A 162 -11.35 14.40 -2.53
N ASP A 163 -10.88 14.67 -3.75
CA ASP A 163 -11.55 15.59 -4.67
C ASP A 163 -12.97 15.09 -4.97
N ASN A 164 -13.97 15.93 -4.71
CA ASN A 164 -15.38 15.64 -4.94
C ASN A 164 -15.92 16.34 -6.19
N THR A 165 -15.06 17.03 -6.93
CA THR A 165 -15.45 17.71 -8.15
C THR A 165 -15.33 16.73 -9.31
N GLN A 166 -16.43 16.53 -10.01
CA GLN A 166 -16.52 15.73 -11.22
C GLN A 166 -16.87 16.63 -12.40
N ASP A 167 -16.42 16.25 -13.59
CA ASP A 167 -16.81 16.88 -14.84
C ASP A 167 -18.22 16.44 -15.27
N ALA A 168 -18.66 16.85 -16.46
CA ALA A 168 -19.98 16.48 -16.99
C ALA A 168 -20.14 14.98 -17.30
N ASN A 169 -19.05 14.22 -17.36
CA ASN A 169 -19.02 12.78 -17.62
C ASN A 169 -18.97 11.96 -16.32
N GLY A 170 -18.79 12.61 -15.17
CA GLY A 170 -18.61 11.94 -13.87
C GLY A 170 -17.15 11.65 -13.54
N ASP A 171 -16.19 12.13 -14.34
CA ASP A 171 -14.76 11.93 -14.10
C ASP A 171 -14.25 12.93 -13.06
N TYR A 172 -13.40 12.48 -12.14
CA TYR A 172 -12.81 13.37 -11.12
C TYR A 172 -11.87 14.40 -11.76
N ASN A 173 -12.03 15.68 -11.42
CA ASN A 173 -11.25 16.75 -12.02
C ASN A 173 -9.77 16.73 -11.62
N THR A 174 -9.45 16.26 -10.41
CA THR A 174 -8.07 16.09 -9.94
C THR A 174 -7.56 14.70 -10.33
N PRO A 175 -6.62 14.60 -11.29
CA PRO A 175 -6.06 13.31 -11.67
C PRO A 175 -5.30 12.68 -10.50
N MET A 176 -5.27 11.34 -10.45
CA MET A 176 -4.32 10.65 -9.58
C MET A 176 -2.88 11.00 -10.00
N PRO A 177 -1.93 11.05 -9.05
CA PRO A 177 -0.52 11.18 -9.39
C PRO A 177 -0.10 10.03 -10.32
N ASP A 178 0.85 10.28 -11.22
CA ASP A 178 1.32 9.32 -12.22
C ASP A 178 2.52 8.49 -11.74
N GLY A 179 3.04 8.79 -10.54
CA GLY A 179 4.27 8.18 -10.02
C GLY A 179 5.55 8.92 -10.46
N SER A 180 5.42 10.09 -11.08
CA SER A 180 6.59 10.89 -11.43
C SER A 180 7.33 11.41 -10.19
N PRO A 181 8.61 11.84 -10.33
CA PRO A 181 9.42 12.41 -9.24
C PRO A 181 8.82 13.61 -8.50
N ASN A 182 7.79 14.26 -9.06
CA ASN A 182 7.11 15.37 -8.41
C ASN A 182 5.85 14.94 -7.64
N SER A 183 5.52 13.65 -7.64
CA SER A 183 4.38 13.10 -6.92
C SER A 183 4.78 12.92 -5.45
N LEU A 184 4.07 13.60 -4.55
CA LEU A 184 4.21 13.39 -3.11
C LEU A 184 3.27 12.26 -2.67
N LEU A 185 3.83 11.13 -2.24
CA LEU A 185 3.12 9.93 -1.78
C LEU A 185 3.64 9.44 -0.42
N ASN A 186 2.82 8.69 0.31
CA ASN A 186 3.28 7.82 1.39
C ASN A 186 3.34 6.34 0.94
N CYS A 187 3.79 5.46 1.83
CA CYS A 187 3.98 4.04 1.52
C CYS A 187 2.67 3.31 1.14
N TRP A 188 1.55 3.71 1.76
CA TRP A 188 0.23 3.16 1.42
C TRP A 188 -0.23 3.61 0.04
N GLU A 189 -0.06 4.89 -0.25
CA GLU A 189 -0.53 5.52 -1.48
C GLU A 189 0.19 4.99 -2.71
N MET A 190 1.44 4.54 -2.56
CA MET A 190 2.16 3.83 -3.60
C MET A 190 1.47 2.51 -3.97
N ILE A 191 1.11 1.69 -2.97
CA ILE A 191 0.40 0.41 -3.20
C ILE A 191 -0.95 0.66 -3.85
N LEU A 192 -1.68 1.68 -3.39
CA LEU A 192 -2.97 2.05 -3.98
C LEU A 192 -2.84 2.61 -5.38
N LEU A 193 -1.78 3.35 -5.66
CA LEU A 193 -1.49 3.86 -6.99
C LEU A 193 -1.22 2.70 -7.96
N ALA A 194 -0.41 1.72 -7.56
CA ALA A 194 -0.19 0.49 -8.34
C ALA A 194 -1.51 -0.26 -8.59
N ALA A 195 -2.33 -0.45 -7.56
CA ALA A 195 -3.62 -1.12 -7.68
C ALA A 195 -4.63 -0.35 -8.56
N LEU A 196 -4.56 0.99 -8.59
CA LEU A 196 -5.36 1.83 -9.49
C LEU A 196 -4.87 1.74 -10.94
N GLN A 197 -3.57 1.83 -11.16
CA GLN A 197 -2.95 1.77 -12.49
C GLN A 197 -3.18 0.41 -13.17
N THR A 198 -3.24 -0.65 -12.36
CA THR A 198 -3.57 -2.01 -12.83
C THR A 198 -5.07 -2.26 -12.95
N GLY A 199 -5.92 -1.34 -12.47
CA GLY A 199 -7.38 -1.48 -12.46
C GLY A 199 -7.93 -2.50 -11.46
N VAL A 200 -7.11 -2.98 -10.51
CA VAL A 200 -7.58 -3.82 -9.38
C VAL A 200 -8.48 -2.99 -8.46
N LEU A 201 -8.13 -1.72 -8.25
CA LEU A 201 -8.96 -0.75 -7.56
C LEU A 201 -9.54 0.26 -8.55
N SER A 202 -10.77 0.69 -8.29
CA SER A 202 -11.36 1.84 -8.98
C SER A 202 -11.08 3.13 -8.21
N ARG A 203 -11.07 4.24 -8.95
CA ARG A 203 -10.95 5.58 -8.35
C ARG A 203 -12.08 5.87 -7.36
N ASP A 204 -13.29 5.43 -7.64
CA ASP A 204 -14.45 5.59 -6.73
C ASP A 204 -14.26 4.87 -5.40
N THR A 205 -13.73 3.64 -5.43
CA THR A 205 -13.43 2.87 -4.21
C THR A 205 -12.44 3.63 -3.34
N VAL A 206 -11.33 4.10 -3.92
CA VAL A 206 -10.32 4.87 -3.19
C VAL A 206 -10.87 6.20 -2.68
N HIS A 207 -11.67 6.90 -3.50
CA HIS A 207 -12.33 8.14 -3.08
C HIS A 207 -13.21 7.94 -1.84
N ASN A 208 -14.03 6.89 -1.86
CA ASN A 208 -14.92 6.56 -0.75
C ASN A 208 -14.15 6.22 0.54
N TRP A 209 -13.02 5.50 0.45
CA TRP A 209 -12.17 5.22 1.61
C TRP A 209 -11.60 6.51 2.22
N TYR A 210 -11.02 7.37 1.39
CA TYR A 210 -10.41 8.63 1.84
C TYR A 210 -11.41 9.65 2.40
N ARG A 211 -12.67 9.60 1.92
CA ARG A 211 -13.76 10.47 2.39
C ARG A 211 -14.36 10.00 3.70
N ASN A 212 -14.55 8.70 3.84
CA ASN A 212 -15.22 8.11 5.01
C ASN A 212 -14.24 7.80 6.16
N GLY A 213 -12.93 8.01 5.95
CA GLY A 213 -11.90 7.67 6.94
C GLY A 213 -11.79 6.17 7.18
N ASN A 214 -12.25 5.34 6.22
CA ASN A 214 -12.32 3.89 6.36
C ASN A 214 -11.01 3.23 5.89
N ILE A 215 -9.90 3.60 6.52
CA ILE A 215 -8.59 3.03 6.19
C ILE A 215 -8.52 1.54 6.60
N GLU A 216 -9.31 1.14 7.60
CA GLU A 216 -9.42 -0.26 8.03
C GLU A 216 -10.04 -1.16 6.95
N ALA A 217 -10.92 -0.62 6.09
CA ALA A 217 -11.42 -1.35 4.91
C ALA A 217 -10.35 -1.63 3.85
N MET A 218 -9.14 -1.09 4.02
CA MET A 218 -7.97 -1.36 3.18
C MET A 218 -7.17 -2.56 3.70
N MET A 219 -7.62 -3.17 4.81
CA MET A 219 -7.01 -4.33 5.44
C MET A 219 -7.99 -5.50 5.63
N PRO A 220 -8.82 -5.86 4.65
CA PRO A 220 -9.51 -7.14 4.76
C PRO A 220 -8.45 -8.24 4.83
N GLY A 221 -8.65 -9.26 5.68
CA GLY A 221 -7.86 -10.47 5.53
C GLY A 221 -6.46 -10.49 6.14
N VAL A 222 -6.22 -9.80 7.26
CA VAL A 222 -4.96 -10.02 7.99
C VAL A 222 -4.94 -11.46 8.55
N ASP A 223 -4.36 -12.39 7.81
CA ASP A 223 -4.31 -13.82 8.14
C ASP A 223 -2.96 -14.28 8.73
N GLY A 224 -2.01 -13.35 8.88
CA GLY A 224 -0.64 -13.72 9.20
C GLY A 224 0.06 -12.81 10.18
N THR A 225 1.01 -13.41 10.88
CA THR A 225 2.05 -12.70 11.60
C THR A 225 3.41 -13.23 11.17
N TYR A 226 4.25 -12.33 10.65
CA TYR A 226 5.66 -12.61 10.39
C TYR A 226 6.51 -12.01 11.51
N VAL A 227 7.31 -12.87 12.15
CA VAL A 227 8.28 -12.50 13.17
C VAL A 227 9.67 -12.51 12.57
N VAL A 228 10.29 -11.33 12.50
CA VAL A 228 11.64 -11.12 11.96
C VAL A 228 12.65 -12.04 12.65
N GLY A 229 13.47 -12.72 11.85
CA GLY A 229 14.50 -13.66 12.33
C GLY A 229 14.00 -15.06 12.70
N ASN A 230 12.69 -15.32 12.64
CA ASN A 230 12.14 -16.67 12.81
C ASN A 230 11.82 -17.30 11.45
N GLY A 231 12.76 -18.09 10.93
CA GLY A 231 12.62 -18.78 9.65
C GLY A 231 11.52 -19.85 9.59
N ASN A 232 10.85 -20.17 10.71
CA ASN A 232 9.71 -21.09 10.73
C ASN A 232 8.36 -20.41 10.43
N ASN A 233 8.32 -19.08 10.34
CA ASN A 233 7.07 -18.40 10.01
C ASN A 233 6.66 -18.66 8.57
N PRO A 234 5.34 -18.71 8.28
CA PRO A 234 4.85 -18.57 6.93
C PRO A 234 5.49 -17.33 6.27
N GLN A 235 6.12 -17.56 5.13
CA GLN A 235 6.76 -16.51 4.36
C GLN A 235 5.66 -15.75 3.61
N PRO A 236 5.67 -14.40 3.62
CA PRO A 236 4.77 -13.63 2.79
C PRO A 236 4.91 -14.06 1.32
N GLN A 237 3.78 -14.29 0.68
CA GLN A 237 3.72 -14.59 -0.74
C GLN A 237 3.91 -13.33 -1.56
N ARG A 238 4.24 -13.52 -2.84
CA ARG A 238 4.35 -12.41 -3.77
C ARG A 238 3.03 -11.64 -3.85
N GLY A 239 3.06 -10.33 -3.70
CA GLY A 239 1.86 -9.47 -3.69
C GLY A 239 1.22 -9.28 -2.32
N ASP A 240 1.63 -10.02 -1.28
CA ASP A 240 1.14 -9.78 0.08
C ASP A 240 1.53 -8.37 0.54
N ILE A 241 0.59 -7.69 1.20
CA ILE A 241 0.91 -6.46 1.94
C ILE A 241 1.43 -6.86 3.31
N VAL A 242 2.65 -6.44 3.60
CA VAL A 242 3.26 -6.62 4.90
C VAL A 242 3.23 -5.28 5.64
N PHE A 243 2.45 -5.23 6.71
CA PHE A 243 2.36 -4.07 7.59
C PHE A 243 3.43 -4.13 8.66
N MET A 244 4.05 -2.97 8.91
CA MET A 244 5.11 -2.81 9.90
C MET A 244 4.73 -1.79 10.96
N GLN A 245 4.92 -2.18 12.23
CA GLN A 245 4.54 -1.38 13.41
C GLN A 245 3.08 -0.93 13.34
N GLY A 246 2.16 -1.88 13.14
CA GLY A 246 0.75 -1.55 12.90
C GLY A 246 0.58 -0.98 11.51
N LEU A 247 0.07 0.25 11.37
CA LEU A 247 -0.20 0.88 10.06
C LEU A 247 0.82 1.95 9.67
N ASN A 248 1.91 2.06 10.42
CA ASN A 248 2.88 3.12 10.23
C ASN A 248 3.68 2.95 8.94
N HIS A 249 3.91 1.72 8.51
CA HIS A 249 4.61 1.44 7.25
C HIS A 249 4.06 0.17 6.60
N VAL A 250 4.12 0.12 5.27
CA VAL A 250 3.68 -1.01 4.47
C VAL A 250 4.66 -1.26 3.34
N VAL A 251 4.81 -2.54 3.00
CA VAL A 251 5.62 -3.02 1.88
C VAL A 251 4.88 -4.12 1.14
N ILE A 252 5.30 -4.39 -0.10
CA ILE A 252 4.81 -5.53 -0.88
C ILE A 252 5.87 -6.61 -0.89
N ALA A 253 5.46 -7.83 -0.58
CA ALA A 253 6.34 -8.99 -0.63
C ALA A 253 6.62 -9.44 -2.07
N GLN A 254 7.87 -9.82 -2.34
CA GLN A 254 8.29 -10.34 -3.64
C GLN A 254 8.02 -11.84 -3.79
N GLY A 255 7.67 -12.53 -2.69
CA GLY A 255 7.55 -13.99 -2.64
C GLY A 255 8.87 -14.74 -2.75
N GLU A 256 9.99 -14.03 -2.63
CA GLU A 256 11.34 -14.58 -2.73
C GLU A 256 12.11 -14.43 -1.42
N LEU A 257 13.09 -15.31 -1.23
CA LEU A 257 14.06 -15.21 -0.15
C LEU A 257 15.39 -14.66 -0.66
N SER A 258 16.03 -13.83 0.14
CA SER A 258 17.44 -13.46 -0.06
C SER A 258 18.36 -14.65 0.17
N THR A 259 19.65 -14.50 -0.15
CA THR A 259 20.68 -15.51 0.14
C THR A 259 20.80 -15.87 1.62
N ASN A 260 20.36 -14.98 2.51
CA ASN A 260 20.34 -15.20 3.97
C ASN A 260 18.97 -15.71 4.46
N LEU A 261 18.08 -16.14 3.56
CA LEU A 261 16.72 -16.61 3.87
C LEU A 261 15.81 -15.53 4.47
N HIS A 262 16.03 -14.27 4.10
CA HIS A 262 15.20 -13.14 4.51
C HIS A 262 14.15 -12.85 3.45
N CYS A 263 12.90 -12.52 3.81
CA CYS A 263 11.87 -12.18 2.82
C CYS A 263 12.28 -10.92 2.05
N LYS A 264 12.34 -11.01 0.72
CA LYS A 264 12.50 -9.85 -0.14
C LYS A 264 11.19 -9.10 -0.26
N VAL A 265 11.26 -7.78 -0.20
CA VAL A 265 10.11 -6.88 -0.30
C VAL A 265 10.49 -5.65 -1.12
N TRP A 266 9.51 -5.05 -1.79
CA TRP A 266 9.64 -3.70 -2.30
C TRP A 266 9.18 -2.72 -1.24
N SER A 267 10.07 -1.80 -0.88
CA SER A 267 9.77 -0.75 0.05
C SER A 267 10.02 0.61 -0.57
N PHE A 268 9.13 1.54 -0.27
CA PHE A 268 9.32 2.94 -0.63
C PHE A 268 10.09 3.73 0.47
N TRP A 269 10.23 3.11 1.65
CA TRP A 269 10.95 3.68 2.78
C TRP A 269 11.62 2.59 3.62
N PRO A 270 12.81 2.83 4.16
CA PRO A 270 13.62 4.03 4.07
C PRO A 270 14.33 4.11 2.72
N PRO A 271 14.49 5.30 2.13
CA PRO A 271 15.32 5.47 0.95
C PRO A 271 16.75 4.98 1.17
N SER A 272 17.32 4.30 0.16
CA SER A 272 18.68 3.74 0.22
C SER A 272 19.79 4.78 0.26
N ASP A 273 19.49 6.05 -0.06
CA ASP A 273 20.45 7.13 -0.14
C ASP A 273 20.73 7.83 1.20
N PHE A 274 20.09 7.41 2.30
CA PHE A 274 20.43 7.92 3.64
C PHE A 274 20.39 6.90 4.79
N THR A 275 21.18 7.21 5.81
CA THR A 275 21.33 6.40 7.03
C THR A 275 20.24 6.71 8.07
N PRO A 276 19.95 5.79 9.00
CA PRO A 276 19.08 6.07 10.15
C PRO A 276 19.50 7.30 10.97
N ALA A 277 20.80 7.61 11.03
CA ALA A 277 21.28 8.81 11.71
C ALA A 277 20.85 10.10 11.00
N GLN A 278 20.97 10.14 9.66
CA GLN A 278 20.51 11.27 8.85
C GLN A 278 19.00 11.43 8.93
N ALA A 279 18.27 10.31 8.88
CA ALA A 279 16.83 10.28 9.03
C ALA A 279 16.36 10.87 10.37
N ARG A 280 16.96 10.43 11.49
CA ARG A 280 16.66 11.00 12.82
C ARG A 280 16.97 12.48 12.89
N ALA A 281 18.09 12.92 12.29
CA ALA A 281 18.44 14.33 12.25
C ALA A 281 17.42 15.16 11.43
N ALA A 282 16.91 14.61 10.33
CA ALA A 282 15.90 15.27 9.50
C ALA A 282 14.51 15.33 10.16
N LEU A 283 14.14 14.29 10.92
CA LEU A 283 12.88 14.22 11.66
C LEU A 283 12.91 14.92 13.03
N ALA A 284 14.08 15.31 13.54
CA ALA A 284 14.20 16.03 14.80
C ALA A 284 13.49 17.41 14.72
N PRO A 285 13.02 17.97 15.85
CA PRO A 285 12.46 19.32 15.86
C PRO A 285 13.40 20.36 15.25
N GLY A 286 12.95 21.05 14.19
CA GLY A 286 13.77 22.01 13.44
C GLY A 286 14.72 21.38 12.41
N GLY A 287 14.66 20.05 12.24
CA GLY A 287 15.32 19.34 11.15
C GLY A 287 14.75 19.75 9.80
N ALA A 288 15.50 19.43 8.74
CA ALA A 288 15.18 19.87 7.39
C ALA A 288 13.94 19.16 6.80
N GLY A 289 13.40 18.13 7.47
CA GLY A 289 12.39 17.22 6.93
C GLY A 289 13.01 16.15 6.03
N ILE A 290 12.41 14.96 5.98
CA ILE A 290 12.95 13.84 5.17
C ILE A 290 12.98 14.21 3.67
N ASP A 291 11.96 14.92 3.21
CA ASP A 291 11.75 15.33 1.82
C ASP A 291 12.90 16.22 1.30
N SER A 292 13.62 16.90 2.20
CA SER A 292 14.74 17.77 1.84
C SER A 292 16.09 17.04 1.67
N ILE A 293 16.17 15.80 2.16
CA ILE A 293 17.43 15.04 2.20
C ILE A 293 17.42 13.80 1.31
N SER A 294 16.27 13.47 0.72
CA SER A 294 16.14 12.31 -0.17
C SER A 294 14.89 12.40 -1.02
N THR A 295 15.02 11.94 -2.25
CA THR A 295 13.88 11.53 -3.08
C THR A 295 13.58 10.07 -2.76
N GLY A 296 12.38 9.77 -2.29
CA GLY A 296 11.97 8.40 -2.02
C GLY A 296 12.13 7.54 -3.27
N ARG A 297 12.61 6.31 -3.11
CA ARG A 297 12.72 5.34 -4.19
C ARG A 297 12.08 4.03 -3.79
N ILE A 298 11.34 3.44 -4.71
CA ILE A 298 10.90 2.05 -4.54
C ILE A 298 12.10 1.17 -4.82
N GLN A 299 12.46 0.34 -3.85
CA GLN A 299 13.69 -0.43 -3.90
C GLN A 299 13.52 -1.81 -3.29
N ASP A 300 14.39 -2.72 -3.73
CA ASP A 300 14.58 -4.01 -3.10
C ASP A 300 15.19 -3.85 -1.70
N THR A 301 14.64 -4.58 -0.75
CA THR A 301 15.15 -4.70 0.61
C THR A 301 14.62 -6.01 1.21
N THR A 302 14.98 -6.28 2.46
CA THR A 302 14.40 -7.37 3.24
C THR A 302 13.58 -6.86 4.43
N LEU A 303 12.64 -7.68 4.92
CA LEU A 303 11.90 -7.37 6.16
C LEU A 303 12.84 -7.18 7.35
N GLU A 304 13.93 -7.95 7.41
CA GLU A 304 14.97 -7.87 8.42
C GLU A 304 15.73 -6.54 8.37
N GLU A 305 16.11 -6.07 7.18
CA GLU A 305 16.78 -4.77 7.01
C GLU A 305 15.87 -3.61 7.41
N LEU A 306 14.60 -3.65 7.01
CA LEU A 306 13.61 -2.66 7.38
C LEU A 306 13.35 -2.63 8.89
N ALA A 307 13.19 -3.81 9.49
CA ALA A 307 13.02 -3.95 10.94
C ALA A 307 14.22 -3.35 11.71
N ASN A 308 15.44 -3.66 11.26
CA ASN A 308 16.66 -3.10 11.84
C ASN A 308 16.71 -1.58 11.68
N TRP A 309 16.24 -1.05 10.56
CA TRP A 309 16.18 0.39 10.33
C TRP A 309 15.19 1.07 11.30
N MET A 310 14.00 0.51 11.47
CA MET A 310 13.01 1.02 12.42
C MET A 310 13.50 1.02 13.87
N ILE A 311 14.21 -0.04 14.29
CA ILE A 311 14.84 -0.11 15.61
C ILE A 311 15.86 1.02 15.78
N GLN A 312 16.72 1.26 14.78
CA GLN A 312 17.76 2.30 14.84
C GLN A 312 17.19 3.72 14.90
N MET A 313 16.00 3.92 14.36
CA MET A 313 15.29 5.20 14.43
C MET A 313 14.67 5.48 15.79
N ASN A 314 14.66 4.50 16.69
CA ASN A 314 13.85 4.56 17.92
C ASN A 314 12.37 4.81 17.60
N MET A 315 11.90 4.32 16.45
CA MET A 315 10.47 4.21 16.19
C MET A 315 10.00 3.02 16.99
N ASP A 316 9.21 3.27 18.05
CA ASP A 316 8.76 2.24 18.98
C ASP A 316 8.20 1.04 18.19
N PRO A 317 8.79 -0.17 18.31
CA PRO A 317 8.31 -1.35 17.59
C PRO A 317 6.94 -1.81 18.05
N ASN A 318 6.38 -1.26 19.11
CA ASN A 318 5.03 -1.57 19.58
C ASN A 318 3.99 -0.65 18.93
N PRO A 319 3.14 -1.14 18.02
CA PRO A 319 1.94 -0.42 17.63
C PRO A 319 0.98 -0.33 18.82
N ILE A 320 0.25 0.79 18.83
CA ILE A 320 -0.95 1.05 19.62
C ILE A 320 -1.81 -0.23 19.70
N THR A 321 -2.05 -0.71 20.92
CA THR A 321 -3.09 -1.71 21.24
C THR A 321 -4.48 -1.12 21.10
#